data_AF-A0AA37GXJ9-F1
#
_entry.id   AF-A0AA37GXJ9-F1
#
_cell.length_a   1.000
_cell.length_b   1.000
_cell.length_c   1.000
_cell.angle_alpha   90.00
_cell.angle_beta   90.00
_cell.angle_gamma   90.00
#
_symmetry.space_group_name_H-M   'P 1'
#
loop_
_entity.id
_entity.type
_entity.pdbx_description
1 polymer ?
#
loop_
_entity_poly.entity_id
_entity_poly.type
_entity_poly.pdbx_seq_one_letter_code
_entity_poly.pdbx_strand_id
1 'polypeptide(L)'
;MLQPSSDDGTMNKTEVGSNRVKLTPNSKDSYFYSKTACTNAQAKGYGGISFRIKASRGTTFGVQLASATTCSGEDTDFGFQTTSELGWTFDGTEKLYSLPFSKFTTIDLSKVSSILFTTLSGPVQFGPMAFYCGTTPSEYVVKTLPSTPVSVSTVAAPSGTAAAKLIDDFSVQNQNSLGQWHGGDNEAAVTWVKGKVTIKAPDADFAYYSQFENTCADMTRYDGSYLHIAYSGSNKFTIAMQQHNSQCNEAIAPFPETWDSLEAARYATGNNIYIPMSHFNIVRTRVVGLAFKGFYTNEAVTLTKIQIVSSVPNNVYIPSKMPSGNLVFACKRPNSIAFAIDDGDPTYAQEVMEVIRSENIKVTFFTVGAPLRDPSTNLSNIYQDMMTQGHQMALHSYTHPRMEGLPNNDAIAWEYKQDIDAVSDMFNGLKTKYFRPPFGNEGARMRQQLVSTTGNSDAYIVNWNIDVEDWLWATSPTPEKQLEAFQRDLDKGGSLVVMHYLYPSTVKYLRQFIQMAKKTNKQLMRVDQCMGDPEAPPL
;
A
#
# COMPACT_ATOMS: atom_id res chain seq x y z
N MET A 1 12.54 -11.62 8.17
CA MET A 1 13.67 -11.63 7.22
C MET A 1 13.14 -11.05 5.93
N LEU A 2 13.52 -9.82 5.58
CA LEU A 2 13.20 -9.20 4.29
C LEU A 2 14.47 -9.27 3.46
N GLN A 3 14.64 -10.39 2.79
CA GLN A 3 15.81 -10.69 1.97
C GLN A 3 15.27 -11.24 0.66
N PRO A 4 15.90 -10.88 -0.48
CA PRO A 4 15.33 -11.18 -1.78
C PRO A 4 15.19 -12.70 -1.98
N SER A 5 14.11 -13.09 -2.62
CA SER A 5 13.92 -14.44 -3.15
C SER A 5 13.54 -14.32 -4.60
N SER A 6 14.25 -15.00 -5.50
CA SER A 6 14.06 -14.85 -6.95
C SER A 6 14.64 -16.05 -7.70
N ASP A 7 14.43 -16.07 -9.00
CA ASP A 7 15.23 -16.78 -9.98
C ASP A 7 15.98 -15.77 -10.89
N ASP A 8 16.71 -16.28 -11.88
CA ASP A 8 17.44 -15.50 -12.92
C ASP A 8 16.70 -15.46 -14.27
N GLY A 9 15.40 -15.73 -14.28
CA GLY A 9 14.58 -15.89 -15.48
C GLY A 9 14.54 -17.33 -16.00
N THR A 10 15.24 -18.27 -15.36
CA THR A 10 15.20 -19.68 -15.75
C THR A 10 13.93 -20.41 -15.29
N MET A 11 13.06 -19.81 -14.48
CA MET A 11 11.74 -20.38 -14.17
C MET A 11 10.71 -20.09 -15.28
N ASN A 12 9.97 -21.11 -15.71
CA ASN A 12 8.84 -20.93 -16.65
C ASN A 12 7.72 -20.13 -15.99
N LYS A 13 7.45 -20.44 -14.72
CA LYS A 13 6.38 -19.81 -13.95
C LYS A 13 6.69 -19.86 -12.46
N THR A 14 6.53 -18.71 -11.82
CA THR A 14 6.57 -18.55 -10.36
C THR A 14 5.22 -18.00 -9.90
N GLU A 15 4.48 -18.80 -9.14
CA GLU A 15 3.13 -18.46 -8.68
C GLU A 15 3.14 -18.28 -7.15
N VAL A 16 2.77 -17.11 -6.64
CA VAL A 16 2.75 -16.81 -5.20
C VAL A 16 1.31 -16.61 -4.73
N GLY A 17 0.91 -17.30 -3.68
CA GLY A 17 -0.43 -17.17 -3.09
C GLY A 17 -0.62 -18.04 -1.86
N SER A 18 -1.46 -17.61 -0.91
CA SER A 18 -1.80 -18.38 0.30
C SER A 18 -0.59 -18.85 1.11
N ASN A 19 0.43 -17.99 1.25
CA ASN A 19 1.72 -18.32 1.88
C ASN A 19 2.43 -19.52 1.21
N ARG A 20 2.27 -19.68 -0.10
CA ARG A 20 2.95 -20.68 -0.91
C ARG A 20 3.59 -20.02 -2.12
N VAL A 21 4.72 -20.57 -2.55
CA VAL A 21 5.31 -20.31 -3.86
C VAL A 21 5.35 -21.61 -4.65
N LYS A 22 4.80 -21.61 -5.86
CA LYS A 22 4.86 -22.74 -6.78
C LYS A 22 5.79 -22.39 -7.93
N LEU A 23 6.85 -23.19 -8.04
CA LEU A 23 7.89 -23.05 -9.03
C LEU A 23 7.67 -24.07 -10.14
N THR A 24 7.66 -23.61 -11.38
CA THR A 24 7.63 -24.45 -12.58
C THR A 24 8.92 -24.20 -13.35
N PRO A 25 9.88 -25.14 -13.34
CA PRO A 25 11.16 -24.96 -14.02
C PRO A 25 11.00 -25.01 -15.55
N ASN A 26 11.84 -24.26 -16.28
CA ASN A 26 12.00 -24.42 -17.73
C ASN A 26 12.81 -25.68 -18.07
N SER A 27 13.86 -25.95 -17.28
CA SER A 27 14.75 -27.10 -17.44
C SER A 27 15.33 -27.51 -16.07
N LYS A 28 16.20 -28.53 -16.07
CA LYS A 28 16.93 -28.91 -14.85
C LYS A 28 17.98 -27.87 -14.43
N ASP A 29 18.31 -26.91 -15.28
CA ASP A 29 19.25 -25.83 -14.94
C ASP A 29 18.55 -24.67 -14.24
N SER A 30 17.21 -24.69 -14.18
CA SER A 30 16.43 -23.70 -13.44
C SER A 30 16.75 -23.73 -11.95
N TYR A 31 16.87 -22.55 -11.34
CA TYR A 31 16.99 -22.42 -9.89
C TYR A 31 16.10 -21.33 -9.32
N PHE A 32 15.87 -21.40 -8.01
CA PHE A 32 15.25 -20.34 -7.23
C PHE A 32 15.98 -20.22 -5.91
N TYR A 33 16.27 -19.01 -5.49
CA TYR A 33 16.98 -18.73 -4.25
C TYR A 33 16.14 -17.92 -3.28
N SER A 34 16.49 -18.01 -2.01
CA SER A 34 16.01 -17.15 -0.95
C SER A 34 17.20 -16.74 -0.08
N LYS A 35 17.46 -15.45 0.02
CA LYS A 35 18.51 -14.90 0.89
C LYS A 35 18.03 -14.90 2.34
N THR A 36 18.96 -15.04 3.27
CA THR A 36 18.73 -14.81 4.71
C THR A 36 19.54 -13.61 5.15
N ALA A 37 19.22 -13.03 6.31
CA ALA A 37 19.84 -11.80 6.80
C ALA A 37 21.27 -12.04 7.35
N CYS A 38 22.07 -12.88 6.69
CA CYS A 38 23.31 -13.46 7.20
C CYS A 38 23.13 -14.00 8.62
N THR A 39 22.38 -15.10 8.74
CA THR A 39 21.92 -15.58 10.04
C THR A 39 23.02 -16.38 10.74
N ASN A 40 23.39 -15.94 11.94
CA ASN A 40 24.18 -16.76 12.87
C ASN A 40 23.31 -17.86 13.49
N ALA A 41 23.14 -18.94 12.72
CA ALA A 41 22.34 -20.10 13.08
C ALA A 41 22.93 -20.84 14.29
N GLN A 42 24.26 -20.90 14.38
CA GLN A 42 24.96 -21.51 15.51
C GLN A 42 24.66 -20.80 16.83
N ALA A 43 24.84 -19.48 16.89
CA ALA A 43 24.59 -18.69 18.10
C ALA A 43 23.12 -18.70 18.52
N LYS A 44 22.21 -18.85 17.54
CA LYS A 44 20.76 -18.95 17.77
C LYS A 44 20.28 -20.36 18.12
N GLY A 45 21.16 -21.37 18.13
CA GLY A 45 20.82 -22.75 18.45
C GLY A 45 19.94 -23.44 17.40
N TYR A 46 19.98 -22.98 16.16
CA TYR A 46 19.22 -23.59 15.06
C TYR A 46 19.89 -24.87 14.58
N GLY A 47 19.12 -25.95 14.46
CA GLY A 47 19.63 -27.23 13.94
C GLY A 47 19.26 -27.51 12.49
N GLY A 48 18.45 -26.65 11.87
CA GLY A 48 18.17 -26.72 10.44
C GLY A 48 17.07 -25.75 10.01
N ILE A 49 16.61 -25.93 8.77
CA ILE A 49 15.49 -25.20 8.17
C ILE A 49 14.36 -26.20 7.89
N SER A 50 13.12 -25.86 8.20
CA SER A 50 11.93 -26.65 7.90
C SER A 50 11.02 -25.90 6.94
N PHE A 51 10.32 -26.63 6.08
CA PHE A 51 9.31 -26.07 5.19
C PHE A 51 8.32 -27.11 4.71
N ARG A 52 7.12 -26.65 4.37
CA ARG A 52 6.08 -27.46 3.73
C ARG A 52 6.39 -27.61 2.24
N ILE A 53 6.32 -28.81 1.71
CA ILE A 53 6.55 -29.08 0.29
C ILE A 53 5.43 -29.93 -0.26
N LYS A 54 4.91 -29.56 -1.43
CA LYS A 54 4.00 -30.37 -2.25
C LYS A 54 4.62 -30.55 -3.63
N ALA A 55 4.85 -31.80 -4.00
CA ALA A 55 5.39 -32.17 -5.31
C ALA A 55 4.81 -33.53 -5.74
N SER A 56 4.77 -33.77 -7.06
CA SER A 56 4.28 -35.04 -7.63
C SER A 56 5.19 -36.22 -7.28
N ARG A 57 4.63 -37.44 -7.30
CA ARG A 57 5.43 -38.66 -7.09
C ARG A 57 6.60 -38.74 -8.05
N GLY A 58 7.79 -39.05 -7.53
CA GLY A 58 9.03 -39.16 -8.30
C GLY A 58 9.74 -37.84 -8.57
N THR A 59 9.22 -36.71 -8.10
CA THR A 59 9.93 -35.42 -8.21
C THR A 59 11.23 -35.45 -7.42
N THR A 60 12.31 -34.91 -7.98
CA THR A 60 13.59 -34.71 -7.29
C THR A 60 14.10 -33.30 -7.54
N PHE A 61 14.92 -32.80 -6.62
CA PHE A 61 15.65 -31.54 -6.78
C PHE A 61 16.87 -31.50 -5.86
N GLY A 62 17.71 -30.49 -6.06
CA GLY A 62 18.85 -30.15 -5.25
C GLY A 62 18.52 -28.99 -4.32
N VAL A 63 19.08 -29.02 -3.11
CA VAL A 63 19.05 -27.94 -2.14
C VAL A 63 20.49 -27.56 -1.85
N GLN A 64 20.82 -26.31 -2.14
CA GLN A 64 22.12 -25.73 -1.82
C GLN A 64 21.92 -24.74 -0.67
N LEU A 65 22.71 -24.89 0.38
CA LEU A 65 22.85 -23.88 1.43
C LEU A 65 24.12 -23.09 1.14
N ALA A 66 24.13 -21.79 1.44
CA ALA A 66 25.33 -20.99 1.34
C ALA A 66 25.62 -20.20 2.63
N SER A 67 26.90 -19.91 2.84
CA SER A 67 27.38 -18.93 3.81
C SER A 67 28.31 -17.92 3.15
N ALA A 68 28.35 -16.71 3.71
CA ALA A 68 29.22 -15.65 3.26
C ALA A 68 30.41 -15.49 4.20
N THR A 69 31.56 -15.04 3.70
CA THR A 69 32.73 -14.72 4.55
C THR A 69 32.42 -13.54 5.48
N THR A 70 31.70 -12.55 4.96
CA THR A 70 31.20 -11.38 5.70
C THR A 70 29.72 -11.19 5.40
N CYS A 71 28.94 -10.68 6.37
CA CYS A 71 27.49 -10.52 6.21
C CYS A 71 27.05 -9.44 5.22
N SER A 72 28.00 -8.69 4.66
CA SER A 72 27.80 -7.70 3.61
C SER A 72 28.36 -8.15 2.25
N GLY A 73 28.88 -9.39 2.15
CA GLY A 73 29.54 -9.92 0.96
C GLY A 73 28.71 -10.99 0.23
N GLU A 74 29.27 -11.46 -0.88
CA GLU A 74 28.71 -12.58 -1.66
C GLU A 74 28.77 -13.91 -0.91
N ASP A 75 27.97 -14.86 -1.37
CA ASP A 75 28.03 -16.24 -0.89
C ASP A 75 29.39 -16.85 -1.30
N THR A 76 30.15 -17.36 -0.33
CA THR A 76 31.52 -17.86 -0.56
C THR A 76 31.65 -19.36 -0.36
N ASP A 77 30.86 -19.93 0.54
CA ASP A 77 30.85 -21.37 0.80
C ASP A 77 29.49 -21.95 0.46
N PHE A 78 29.52 -23.14 -0.12
CA PHE A 78 28.32 -23.83 -0.58
C PHE A 78 28.32 -25.28 -0.11
N GLY A 79 27.16 -25.75 0.32
CA GLY A 79 26.91 -27.14 0.63
C GLY A 79 25.69 -27.58 -0.14
N PHE A 80 25.74 -28.77 -0.74
CA PHE A 80 24.72 -29.27 -1.63
C PHE A 80 24.19 -30.61 -1.15
N GLN A 81 22.88 -30.81 -1.24
CA GLN A 81 22.21 -32.08 -0.97
C GLN A 81 21.06 -32.26 -1.97
N THR A 82 20.86 -33.48 -2.44
CA THR A 82 19.66 -33.87 -3.19
C THR A 82 18.52 -34.25 -2.26
N THR A 83 17.28 -34.13 -2.73
CA THR A 83 16.11 -34.65 -2.00
C THR A 83 16.27 -36.12 -1.63
N SER A 84 16.94 -36.91 -2.47
CA SER A 84 17.22 -38.34 -2.22
C SER A 84 18.19 -38.55 -1.05
N GLU A 85 19.28 -37.77 -0.96
CA GLU A 85 20.25 -37.84 0.14
C GLU A 85 19.65 -37.35 1.47
N LEU A 86 18.67 -36.45 1.39
CA LEU A 86 17.86 -36.01 2.52
C LEU A 86 16.76 -37.01 2.91
N GLY A 87 16.56 -38.08 2.13
CA GLY A 87 15.53 -39.09 2.36
C GLY A 87 14.11 -38.60 2.07
N TRP A 88 13.95 -37.52 1.30
CA TRP A 88 12.65 -36.95 0.98
C TRP A 88 12.00 -37.73 -0.16
N THR A 89 10.72 -38.06 0.03
CA THR A 89 9.86 -38.66 -1.00
C THR A 89 8.57 -37.87 -1.10
N PHE A 90 8.02 -37.80 -2.31
CA PHE A 90 6.81 -37.02 -2.60
C PHE A 90 5.72 -37.92 -3.17
N ASP A 91 4.46 -37.57 -2.91
CA ASP A 91 3.29 -38.32 -3.35
C ASP A 91 2.14 -37.42 -3.85
N GLY A 92 2.39 -36.13 -4.03
CA GLY A 92 1.38 -35.14 -4.41
C GLY A 92 0.70 -34.44 -3.23
N THR A 93 0.92 -34.89 -1.99
CA THR A 93 0.41 -34.22 -0.79
C THR A 93 1.44 -33.26 -0.18
N GLU A 94 0.96 -32.26 0.54
CA GLU A 94 1.85 -31.30 1.21
C GLU A 94 2.30 -31.81 2.57
N LYS A 95 3.60 -31.97 2.77
CA LYS A 95 4.18 -32.49 4.02
C LYS A 95 5.26 -31.56 4.54
N LEU A 96 5.55 -31.66 5.83
CA LEU A 96 6.69 -30.97 6.44
C LEU A 96 7.97 -31.74 6.11
N TYR A 97 8.95 -31.02 5.57
CA TYR A 97 10.30 -31.53 5.34
C TYR A 97 11.30 -30.67 6.12
N SER A 98 12.48 -31.24 6.35
CA SER A 98 13.55 -30.56 7.08
C SER A 98 14.88 -30.74 6.40
N LEU A 99 15.67 -29.68 6.48
CA LEU A 99 17.04 -29.55 6.00
C LEU A 99 17.95 -29.40 7.23
N PRO A 100 18.45 -30.51 7.81
CA PRO A 100 19.30 -30.46 8.99
C PRO A 100 20.68 -29.89 8.63
N PHE A 101 21.20 -28.94 9.41
CA PHE A 101 22.53 -28.37 9.15
C PHE A 101 23.66 -29.39 9.29
N SER A 102 23.44 -30.49 10.01
CA SER A 102 24.38 -31.62 10.08
C SER A 102 24.65 -32.30 8.72
N LYS A 103 23.83 -32.03 7.71
CA LYS A 103 24.04 -32.49 6.32
C LYS A 103 24.91 -31.53 5.49
N PHE A 104 25.29 -30.37 6.02
CA PHE A 104 26.00 -29.30 5.32
C PHE A 104 27.32 -28.97 6.04
N THR A 105 28.29 -29.88 5.96
CA THR A 105 29.57 -29.77 6.70
C THR A 105 30.51 -28.68 6.19
N THR A 106 30.25 -28.14 4.99
CA THR A 106 31.06 -27.09 4.35
C THR A 106 30.57 -25.67 4.68
N ILE A 107 29.47 -25.53 5.41
CA ILE A 107 28.83 -24.23 5.65
C ILE A 107 29.24 -23.64 6.99
N ASP A 108 29.63 -22.35 6.97
CA ASP A 108 29.79 -21.55 8.18
C ASP A 108 28.41 -21.18 8.74
N LEU A 109 27.96 -21.95 9.73
CA LEU A 109 26.68 -21.76 10.41
C LEU A 109 26.61 -20.46 11.21
N SER A 110 27.71 -19.71 11.36
CA SER A 110 27.67 -18.37 11.94
C SER A 110 27.21 -17.30 10.93
N LYS A 111 27.14 -17.62 9.63
CA LYS A 111 26.87 -16.66 8.55
C LYS A 111 26.05 -17.28 7.41
N VAL A 112 25.01 -18.05 7.73
CA VAL A 112 24.11 -18.65 6.72
C VAL A 112 23.46 -17.52 5.91
N SER A 113 23.71 -17.45 4.62
CA SER A 113 23.38 -16.29 3.79
C SER A 113 22.30 -16.58 2.77
N SER A 114 22.15 -17.83 2.31
CA SER A 114 21.12 -18.18 1.32
C SER A 114 20.78 -19.66 1.30
N ILE A 115 19.62 -19.96 0.72
CA ILE A 115 19.19 -21.30 0.32
C ILE A 115 18.75 -21.24 -1.14
N LEU A 116 19.18 -22.22 -1.94
CA LEU A 116 18.84 -22.35 -3.35
C LEU A 116 18.21 -23.71 -3.60
N PHE A 117 17.20 -23.73 -4.46
CA PHE A 117 16.59 -24.93 -5.01
C PHE A 117 16.99 -25.04 -6.47
N THR A 118 17.66 -26.12 -6.85
CA THR A 118 18.24 -26.33 -8.19
C THR A 118 17.84 -27.70 -8.72
N THR A 119 18.10 -28.02 -9.99
CA THR A 119 17.89 -29.37 -10.55
C THR A 119 16.46 -29.90 -10.40
N LEU A 120 15.47 -29.00 -10.42
CA LEU A 120 14.06 -29.37 -10.26
C LEU A 120 13.61 -30.25 -11.43
N SER A 121 13.21 -31.49 -11.14
CA SER A 121 12.73 -32.42 -12.16
C SER A 121 11.29 -32.15 -12.60
N GLY A 122 10.60 -31.19 -11.98
CA GLY A 122 9.20 -30.83 -12.23
C GLY A 122 8.71 -29.74 -11.28
N PRO A 123 7.41 -29.39 -11.33
CA PRO A 123 6.85 -28.35 -10.49
C PRO A 123 6.88 -28.69 -9.00
N VAL A 124 7.29 -27.73 -8.18
CA VAL A 124 7.35 -27.87 -6.72
C VAL A 124 6.68 -26.67 -6.07
N GLN A 125 5.81 -26.92 -5.09
CA GLN A 125 5.24 -25.89 -4.25
C GLN A 125 5.90 -25.91 -2.87
N PHE A 126 6.43 -24.77 -2.46
CA PHE A 126 7.01 -24.53 -1.15
C PHE A 126 6.07 -23.68 -0.30
N GLY A 127 5.96 -24.00 0.99
CA GLY A 127 5.34 -23.15 2.01
C GLY A 127 6.35 -22.47 2.92
N PRO A 128 5.90 -21.88 4.04
CA PRO A 128 6.73 -21.11 4.94
C PRO A 128 7.98 -21.89 5.31
N MET A 129 9.09 -21.23 5.13
CA MET A 129 10.41 -21.68 5.53
C MET A 129 10.78 -21.02 6.84
N ALA A 130 11.28 -21.79 7.80
CA ALA A 130 11.80 -21.25 9.03
C ALA A 130 12.98 -22.07 9.56
N PHE A 131 13.85 -21.40 10.29
CA PHE A 131 14.81 -22.08 11.14
C PHE A 131 14.08 -22.76 12.30
N TYR A 132 14.51 -23.97 12.65
CA TYR A 132 14.04 -24.67 13.85
C TYR A 132 15.19 -24.88 14.83
N CYS A 133 14.87 -24.84 16.13
CA CYS A 133 15.85 -25.06 17.20
C CYS A 133 16.06 -26.55 17.48
N GLY A 134 17.28 -26.93 17.87
CA GLY A 134 17.60 -28.32 18.22
C GLY A 134 17.50 -29.29 17.03
N THR A 135 17.28 -30.58 17.30
CA THR A 135 17.31 -31.63 16.26
C THR A 135 15.94 -32.01 15.73
N THR A 136 14.86 -31.54 16.35
CA THR A 136 13.48 -31.86 15.96
C THR A 136 12.92 -30.75 15.07
N PRO A 137 12.53 -31.05 13.82
CA PRO A 137 11.93 -30.07 12.95
C PRO A 137 10.61 -29.53 13.52
N SER A 138 10.51 -28.20 13.62
CA SER A 138 9.26 -27.50 13.95
C SER A 138 8.75 -26.74 12.73
N GLU A 139 7.45 -26.79 12.47
CA GLU A 139 6.83 -26.01 11.40
C GLU A 139 6.66 -24.53 11.80
N TYR A 140 6.85 -23.62 10.84
CA TYR A 140 6.34 -22.27 10.98
C TYR A 140 4.83 -22.26 10.72
N VAL A 141 4.06 -22.16 11.80
CA VAL A 141 2.62 -21.96 11.71
C VAL A 141 2.40 -20.48 11.43
N VAL A 142 1.90 -20.17 10.23
CA VAL A 142 1.44 -18.82 9.91
C VAL A 142 0.36 -18.48 10.93
N LYS A 143 0.65 -17.51 11.80
CA LYS A 143 -0.36 -16.96 12.70
C LYS A 143 -1.38 -16.25 11.81
N THR A 144 -2.50 -16.91 11.54
CA THR A 144 -3.71 -16.20 11.16
C THR A 144 -4.02 -15.27 12.32
N LEU A 145 -3.91 -13.97 12.09
CA LEU A 145 -4.50 -13.03 13.03
C LEU A 145 -5.98 -13.44 13.15
N PRO A 146 -6.55 -13.47 14.36
CA PRO A 146 -7.97 -13.71 14.48
C PRO A 146 -8.67 -12.68 13.60
N SER A 147 -9.26 -13.15 12.50
CA SER A 147 -10.17 -12.32 11.74
C SER A 147 -11.30 -12.05 12.72
N THR A 148 -11.37 -10.83 13.26
CA THR A 148 -12.48 -10.45 14.11
C THR A 148 -13.75 -10.79 13.32
N PRO A 149 -14.60 -11.71 13.80
CA PRO A 149 -15.87 -11.97 13.15
C PRO A 149 -16.62 -10.65 13.22
N VAL A 150 -16.68 -9.92 12.12
CA VAL A 150 -17.56 -8.76 12.05
C VAL A 150 -18.95 -9.39 12.06
N SER A 151 -19.62 -9.30 13.20
CA SER A 151 -21.04 -9.61 13.30
C SER A 151 -21.73 -8.77 12.25
N VAL A 152 -22.16 -9.41 11.17
CA VAL A 152 -22.80 -8.73 10.05
C VAL A 152 -24.24 -8.44 10.49
N SER A 153 -24.44 -7.34 11.23
CA SER A 153 -25.78 -6.79 11.41
C SER A 153 -26.23 -6.21 10.08
N THR A 154 -27.25 -6.81 9.46
CA THR A 154 -27.94 -6.20 8.32
C THR A 154 -28.47 -4.86 8.79
N VAL A 155 -27.98 -3.77 8.23
CA VAL A 155 -28.65 -2.48 8.39
C VAL A 155 -29.92 -2.54 7.53
N ALA A 156 -31.06 -2.17 8.09
CA ALA A 156 -32.30 -2.11 7.34
C ALA A 156 -32.12 -1.20 6.12
N ALA A 157 -32.79 -1.57 5.02
CA ALA A 157 -32.72 -0.80 3.80
C ALA A 157 -33.15 0.66 4.03
N PRO A 158 -32.36 1.67 3.61
CA PRO A 158 -32.82 3.05 3.66
C PRO A 158 -34.15 3.21 2.91
N SER A 159 -35.08 3.96 3.47
CA SER A 159 -36.47 4.08 2.98
C SER A 159 -36.63 5.19 1.93
N GLY A 160 -35.68 5.33 1.01
CA GLY A 160 -35.72 6.40 0.00
C GLY A 160 -36.78 6.18 -1.06
N THR A 161 -37.46 7.26 -1.44
CA THR A 161 -38.53 7.26 -2.46
C THR A 161 -38.10 7.88 -3.78
N ALA A 162 -36.85 8.32 -3.89
CA ALA A 162 -36.33 8.92 -5.11
C ALA A 162 -36.38 7.94 -6.29
N ALA A 163 -36.85 8.43 -7.44
CA ALA A 163 -36.85 7.65 -8.67
C ALA A 163 -35.43 7.20 -9.02
N ALA A 164 -35.33 5.99 -9.58
CA ALA A 164 -34.05 5.46 -10.02
C ALA A 164 -33.39 6.38 -11.05
N LYS A 165 -32.07 6.50 -10.98
CA LYS A 165 -31.28 7.36 -11.87
C LYS A 165 -30.21 6.52 -12.54
N LEU A 166 -30.27 6.39 -13.86
CA LEU A 166 -29.19 5.80 -14.64
C LEU A 166 -28.01 6.77 -14.66
N ILE A 167 -26.84 6.27 -14.26
CA ILE A 167 -25.57 7.00 -14.31
C ILE A 167 -24.80 6.58 -15.57
N ASP A 168 -24.68 5.27 -15.79
CA ASP A 168 -23.89 4.74 -16.89
C ASP A 168 -24.45 3.40 -17.38
N ASP A 169 -24.66 3.29 -18.69
CA ASP A 169 -24.93 2.03 -19.39
C ASP A 169 -23.83 1.68 -20.39
N PHE A 170 -22.74 2.47 -20.42
CA PHE A 170 -21.60 2.32 -21.30
C PHE A 170 -21.98 2.21 -22.79
N SER A 171 -23.10 2.84 -23.19
CA SER A 171 -23.58 2.83 -24.57
C SER A 171 -22.77 3.74 -25.51
N VAL A 172 -22.07 4.73 -24.95
CA VAL A 172 -21.17 5.66 -25.63
C VAL A 172 -19.77 5.52 -25.01
N GLN A 173 -18.73 5.57 -25.84
CA GLN A 173 -17.34 5.56 -25.38
C GLN A 173 -16.98 6.96 -24.85
N ASN A 174 -16.34 7.03 -23.68
CA ASN A 174 -15.89 8.25 -23.00
C ASN A 174 -17.02 9.16 -22.48
N GLN A 175 -18.27 8.70 -22.49
CA GLN A 175 -19.41 9.45 -21.99
C GLN A 175 -20.43 8.51 -21.34
N ASN A 176 -20.83 8.84 -20.12
CA ASN A 176 -21.86 8.10 -19.40
C ASN A 176 -23.27 8.58 -19.78
N SER A 177 -24.30 7.94 -19.21
CA SER A 177 -25.71 8.26 -19.50
C SER A 177 -26.18 9.62 -18.94
N LEU A 178 -25.34 10.32 -18.17
CA LEU A 178 -25.54 11.70 -17.73
C LEU A 178 -24.95 12.72 -18.72
N GLY A 179 -24.30 12.25 -19.78
CA GLY A 179 -23.56 13.10 -20.70
C GLY A 179 -22.20 13.56 -20.16
N GLN A 180 -21.73 13.00 -19.05
CA GLN A 180 -20.45 13.36 -18.43
C GLN A 180 -19.34 12.36 -18.79
N TRP A 181 -18.10 12.75 -18.55
CA TRP A 181 -16.95 11.90 -18.86
C TRP A 181 -16.91 10.64 -17.99
N HIS A 182 -16.53 9.53 -18.61
CA HIS A 182 -16.03 8.34 -17.93
C HIS A 182 -14.72 7.91 -18.60
N GLY A 183 -13.86 7.16 -17.91
CA GLY A 183 -12.59 6.71 -18.48
C GLY A 183 -11.61 6.25 -17.41
N GLY A 184 -10.50 5.65 -17.84
CA GLY A 184 -9.43 5.19 -16.92
C GLY A 184 -8.15 6.00 -17.07
N ASP A 185 -7.30 5.98 -16.05
CA ASP A 185 -5.99 6.66 -16.05
C ASP A 185 -5.08 6.19 -17.20
N ASN A 186 -5.22 4.92 -17.58
CA ASN A 186 -4.51 4.30 -18.69
C ASN A 186 -5.49 3.57 -19.61
N GLU A 187 -5.68 4.07 -20.83
CA GLU A 187 -6.60 3.49 -21.81
C GLU A 187 -6.24 2.04 -22.16
N ALA A 188 -4.97 1.62 -22.07
CA ALA A 188 -4.56 0.25 -22.35
C ALA A 188 -5.14 -0.78 -21.37
N ALA A 189 -5.54 -0.34 -20.17
CA ALA A 189 -6.18 -1.19 -19.16
C ALA A 189 -7.71 -1.32 -19.38
N VAL A 190 -8.27 -0.60 -20.35
CA VAL A 190 -9.71 -0.45 -20.54
C VAL A 190 -10.10 -0.92 -21.94
N THR A 191 -10.97 -1.93 -22.00
CA THR A 191 -11.60 -2.37 -23.25
C THR A 191 -13.07 -2.02 -23.23
N TRP A 192 -13.45 -1.10 -24.11
CA TRP A 192 -14.84 -0.70 -24.28
C TRP A 192 -15.52 -1.50 -25.38
N VAL A 193 -16.74 -1.94 -25.13
CA VAL A 193 -17.64 -2.50 -26.12
C VAL A 193 -19.03 -1.95 -25.83
N LYS A 194 -19.75 -1.43 -26.82
CA LYS A 194 -21.09 -0.85 -26.63
C LYS A 194 -21.94 -1.63 -25.62
N GLY A 195 -22.30 -0.95 -24.52
CA GLY A 195 -23.07 -1.52 -23.41
C GLY A 195 -22.25 -2.09 -22.25
N LYS A 196 -20.91 -2.05 -22.31
CA LYS A 196 -20.02 -2.53 -21.25
C LYS A 196 -18.60 -1.96 -21.33
N VAL A 197 -17.93 -1.92 -20.19
CA VAL A 197 -16.49 -1.66 -20.11
C VAL A 197 -15.81 -2.78 -19.34
N THR A 198 -14.73 -3.34 -19.88
CA THR A 198 -13.88 -4.31 -19.20
C THR A 198 -12.59 -3.63 -18.77
N ILE A 199 -12.32 -3.67 -17.47
CA ILE A 199 -11.15 -3.10 -16.83
C ILE A 199 -10.24 -4.26 -16.41
N LYS A 200 -8.98 -4.21 -16.83
CA LYS A 200 -7.90 -5.08 -16.37
C LYS A 200 -6.79 -4.19 -15.83
N ALA A 201 -6.94 -3.79 -14.56
CA ALA A 201 -5.99 -2.89 -13.91
C ALA A 201 -4.58 -3.51 -13.86
N PRO A 202 -3.52 -2.75 -14.16
CA PRO A 202 -2.15 -3.23 -14.06
C PRO A 202 -1.68 -3.39 -12.61
N ASP A 203 -2.17 -2.53 -11.72
CA ASP A 203 -1.87 -2.51 -10.29
C ASP A 203 -2.96 -1.73 -9.52
N ALA A 204 -2.73 -1.53 -8.22
CA ALA A 204 -3.65 -0.85 -7.32
C ALA A 204 -3.72 0.67 -7.51
N ASP A 205 -2.82 1.27 -8.28
CA ASP A 205 -2.76 2.72 -8.49
C ASP A 205 -3.75 3.17 -9.56
N PHE A 206 -4.01 2.29 -10.54
CA PHE A 206 -4.99 2.54 -11.59
C PHE A 206 -6.40 2.81 -11.03
N ALA A 207 -7.07 3.79 -11.63
CA ALA A 207 -8.47 4.08 -11.43
C ALA A 207 -9.25 4.23 -12.75
N TYR A 208 -10.54 3.94 -12.67
CA TYR A 208 -11.55 4.23 -13.68
C TYR A 208 -12.65 5.10 -13.07
N TYR A 209 -13.09 6.14 -13.77
CA TYR A 209 -14.02 7.14 -13.25
C TYR A 209 -15.32 7.18 -14.04
N SER A 210 -16.40 7.58 -13.38
CA SER A 210 -17.64 8.01 -14.02
C SER A 210 -18.13 9.26 -13.30
N GLN A 211 -18.10 10.41 -13.99
CA GLN A 211 -18.42 11.72 -13.42
C GLN A 211 -19.93 11.96 -13.34
N PHE A 212 -20.39 12.71 -12.34
CA PHE A 212 -21.81 13.02 -12.18
C PHE A 212 -22.16 14.37 -12.78
N GLU A 213 -21.31 15.38 -12.58
CA GLU A 213 -21.38 16.70 -13.19
C GLU A 213 -19.96 17.29 -13.31
N ASN A 214 -19.77 18.27 -14.19
CA ASN A 214 -18.52 19.04 -14.30
C ASN A 214 -18.22 19.93 -13.08
N THR A 215 -19.20 20.12 -12.18
CA THR A 215 -19.05 20.92 -10.95
C THR A 215 -19.48 20.10 -9.74
N CYS A 216 -20.34 20.62 -8.87
CA CYS A 216 -20.91 19.88 -7.75
C CYS A 216 -22.26 19.29 -8.11
N ALA A 217 -22.34 17.96 -8.11
CA ALA A 217 -23.61 17.28 -8.19
C ALA A 217 -24.25 17.15 -6.79
N ASP A 218 -25.52 17.57 -6.65
CA ASP A 218 -26.29 17.39 -5.41
C ASP A 218 -26.98 16.02 -5.39
N MET A 219 -26.48 15.15 -4.53
CA MET A 219 -26.96 13.78 -4.34
C MET A 219 -27.82 13.61 -3.07
N THR A 220 -28.13 14.68 -2.34
CA THR A 220 -28.89 14.59 -1.07
C THR A 220 -30.30 14.03 -1.23
N ARG A 221 -30.91 14.24 -2.41
CA ARG A 221 -32.20 13.62 -2.78
C ARG A 221 -32.17 12.08 -2.77
N TYR A 222 -30.98 11.48 -2.76
CA TYR A 222 -30.75 10.03 -2.77
C TYR A 222 -30.25 9.48 -1.41
N ASP A 223 -30.36 10.23 -0.31
CA ASP A 223 -29.89 9.81 1.02
C ASP A 223 -30.54 8.51 1.53
N GLY A 224 -31.72 8.15 1.00
CA GLY A 224 -32.40 6.89 1.24
C GLY A 224 -32.24 5.84 0.13
N SER A 225 -31.33 6.05 -0.82
CA SER A 225 -31.16 5.18 -1.99
C SER A 225 -29.84 4.40 -1.93
N TYR A 226 -29.61 3.61 -2.98
CA TYR A 226 -28.44 2.78 -3.16
C TYR A 226 -27.75 3.11 -4.47
N LEU A 227 -26.42 3.19 -4.43
CA LEU A 227 -25.61 2.98 -5.61
C LEU A 227 -25.67 1.50 -6.00
N HIS A 228 -26.08 1.22 -7.22
CA HIS A 228 -26.13 -0.10 -7.81
C HIS A 228 -25.18 -0.19 -9.00
N ILE A 229 -24.32 -1.21 -8.99
CA ILE A 229 -23.38 -1.51 -10.08
C ILE A 229 -23.59 -2.95 -10.52
N ALA A 230 -23.94 -3.15 -11.79
CA ALA A 230 -23.98 -4.46 -12.42
C ALA A 230 -22.62 -4.78 -13.04
N TYR A 231 -22.07 -5.95 -12.70
CA TYR A 231 -20.74 -6.34 -13.11
C TYR A 231 -20.60 -7.85 -13.34
N SER A 232 -19.51 -8.26 -13.97
CA SER A 232 -19.05 -9.65 -14.01
C SER A 232 -17.53 -9.71 -13.87
N GLY A 233 -16.99 -10.83 -13.40
CA GLY A 233 -15.56 -10.97 -13.14
C GLY A 233 -15.20 -10.62 -11.70
N SER A 234 -14.05 -9.98 -11.50
CA SER A 234 -13.53 -9.71 -10.16
C SER A 234 -14.33 -8.63 -9.42
N ASN A 235 -14.41 -8.75 -8.10
CA ASN A 235 -14.93 -7.71 -7.18
C ASN A 235 -13.84 -7.16 -6.24
N LYS A 236 -12.58 -7.37 -6.61
CA LYS A 236 -11.40 -7.09 -5.80
C LYS A 236 -10.87 -5.68 -6.05
N PHE A 237 -11.70 -4.69 -5.73
CA PHE A 237 -11.41 -3.27 -5.92
C PHE A 237 -12.16 -2.39 -4.91
N THR A 238 -11.75 -1.12 -4.83
CA THR A 238 -12.39 -0.06 -4.07
C THR A 238 -13.34 0.76 -4.97
N ILE A 239 -14.50 1.11 -4.43
CA ILE A 239 -15.41 2.10 -5.00
C ILE A 239 -15.33 3.34 -4.10
N ALA A 240 -14.88 4.46 -4.66
CA ALA A 240 -14.81 5.74 -4.00
C ALA A 240 -15.84 6.72 -4.58
N MET A 241 -16.51 7.48 -3.72
CA MET A 241 -17.34 8.62 -4.13
C MET A 241 -16.59 9.91 -3.80
N GLN A 242 -16.27 10.67 -4.85
CA GLN A 242 -15.40 11.84 -4.76
C GLN A 242 -16.18 13.10 -4.41
N GLN A 243 -15.62 13.87 -3.47
CA GLN A 243 -16.16 15.16 -3.03
C GLN A 243 -15.37 16.30 -3.66
N HIS A 244 -16.09 17.29 -4.15
CA HIS A 244 -15.57 18.53 -4.68
C HIS A 244 -15.21 19.50 -3.54
N ASN A 245 -14.25 20.40 -3.77
CA ASN A 245 -14.01 21.55 -2.89
C ASN A 245 -15.24 22.45 -2.70
N SER A 246 -15.20 23.33 -1.71
CA SER A 246 -16.31 24.21 -1.31
C SER A 246 -16.75 25.20 -2.37
N GLN A 247 -15.93 25.43 -3.40
CA GLN A 247 -16.23 26.34 -4.50
C GLN A 247 -16.68 25.61 -5.77
N CYS A 248 -16.76 24.27 -5.75
CA CYS A 248 -17.17 23.48 -6.91
C CYS A 248 -16.34 23.79 -8.17
N ASN A 249 -15.05 24.08 -7.98
CA ASN A 249 -14.14 24.52 -9.04
C ASN A 249 -12.83 23.72 -9.04
N GLU A 250 -12.60 22.93 -10.08
CA GLU A 250 -11.42 22.06 -10.21
C GLU A 250 -10.07 22.81 -10.29
N ALA A 251 -10.11 24.10 -10.64
CA ALA A 251 -8.92 24.95 -10.66
C ALA A 251 -8.44 25.36 -9.26
N ILE A 252 -9.18 24.98 -8.20
CA ILE A 252 -8.88 25.33 -6.80
C ILE A 252 -8.55 24.06 -6.03
N ALA A 253 -7.37 24.03 -5.41
CA ALA A 253 -6.92 22.93 -4.58
C ALA A 253 -7.56 22.99 -3.17
N PRO A 254 -7.79 21.83 -2.53
CA PRO A 254 -7.66 20.48 -3.08
C PRO A 254 -8.78 20.15 -4.09
N PHE A 255 -8.45 19.45 -5.17
CA PHE A 255 -9.43 18.87 -6.08
C PHE A 255 -9.01 17.44 -6.51
N PRO A 256 -9.88 16.43 -6.31
CA PRO A 256 -11.04 16.44 -5.40
C PRO A 256 -10.63 16.84 -3.97
N GLU A 257 -11.57 17.34 -3.15
CA GLU A 257 -11.26 17.75 -1.77
C GLU A 257 -10.91 16.56 -0.89
N THR A 258 -11.70 15.49 -1.03
CA THR A 258 -11.53 14.20 -0.36
C THR A 258 -12.47 13.19 -1.02
N TRP A 259 -12.46 11.96 -0.53
CA TRP A 259 -13.44 10.95 -0.88
C TRP A 259 -13.55 9.89 0.22
N ASP A 260 -14.66 9.17 0.16
CA ASP A 260 -14.85 7.99 0.99
C ASP A 260 -14.91 6.73 0.14
N SER A 261 -14.35 5.64 0.68
CA SER A 261 -13.94 4.45 -0.06
C SER A 261 -14.54 3.20 0.57
N LEU A 262 -15.13 2.34 -0.26
CA LEU A 262 -15.77 1.11 0.16
C LEU A 262 -15.27 -0.07 -0.68
N GLU A 263 -14.99 -1.20 -0.04
CA GLU A 263 -14.52 -2.41 -0.73
C GLU A 263 -15.69 -3.08 -1.45
N ALA A 264 -15.60 -3.21 -2.78
CA ALA A 264 -16.66 -3.75 -3.62
C ALA A 264 -17.09 -5.16 -3.19
N ALA A 265 -16.15 -6.03 -2.84
CA ALA A 265 -16.41 -7.40 -2.41
C ALA A 265 -17.35 -7.50 -1.19
N ARG A 266 -17.37 -6.49 -0.30
CA ARG A 266 -18.25 -6.50 0.89
C ARG A 266 -19.72 -6.25 0.54
N TYR A 267 -19.98 -5.57 -0.57
CA TYR A 267 -21.32 -5.15 -1.01
C TYR A 267 -21.83 -5.94 -2.22
N ALA A 268 -21.06 -6.93 -2.68
CA ALA A 268 -21.40 -7.75 -3.83
C ALA A 268 -22.37 -8.89 -3.47
N THR A 269 -23.43 -9.06 -4.24
CA THR A 269 -24.33 -10.23 -4.21
C THR A 269 -24.55 -10.71 -5.65
N GLY A 270 -23.94 -11.85 -5.99
CA GLY A 270 -23.90 -12.33 -7.38
C GLY A 270 -23.17 -11.33 -8.28
N ASN A 271 -23.82 -10.93 -9.38
CA ASN A 271 -23.30 -10.00 -10.38
C ASN A 271 -23.68 -8.53 -10.11
N ASN A 272 -24.06 -8.20 -8.88
CA ASN A 272 -24.53 -6.87 -8.51
C ASN A 272 -23.84 -6.41 -7.22
N ILE A 273 -23.53 -5.11 -7.16
CA ILE A 273 -23.05 -4.43 -5.97
C ILE A 273 -24.11 -3.41 -5.57
N TYR A 274 -24.48 -3.40 -4.28
CA TYR A 274 -25.43 -2.42 -3.73
C TYR A 274 -24.83 -1.73 -2.52
N ILE A 275 -24.64 -0.41 -2.60
CA ILE A 275 -24.05 0.40 -1.55
C ILE A 275 -25.05 1.48 -1.13
N PRO A 276 -25.49 1.55 0.14
CA PRO A 276 -26.27 2.68 0.63
C PRO A 276 -25.55 4.01 0.39
N MET A 277 -26.24 5.02 -0.11
CA MET A 277 -25.65 6.36 -0.31
C MET A 277 -25.14 6.95 1.01
N SER A 278 -25.77 6.59 2.13
CA SER A 278 -25.36 6.97 3.49
C SER A 278 -24.01 6.38 3.91
N HIS A 279 -23.49 5.36 3.22
CA HIS A 279 -22.18 4.79 3.54
C HIS A 279 -21.01 5.60 2.97
N PHE A 280 -21.26 6.59 2.11
CA PHE A 280 -20.23 7.55 1.72
C PHE A 280 -20.28 8.77 2.66
N ASN A 281 -19.29 8.90 3.54
CA ASN A 281 -19.12 10.00 4.48
C ASN A 281 -18.47 11.19 3.75
N ILE A 282 -19.22 11.79 2.85
CA ILE A 282 -18.87 13.01 2.13
C ILE A 282 -20.01 14.03 2.24
N VAL A 283 -19.72 15.27 1.92
CA VAL A 283 -20.72 16.31 1.71
C VAL A 283 -21.42 16.05 0.38
N ARG A 284 -22.57 15.37 0.43
CA ARG A 284 -23.32 14.89 -0.75
C ARG A 284 -23.94 15.99 -1.62
N THR A 285 -23.90 17.25 -1.21
CA THR A 285 -24.21 18.39 -2.09
C THR A 285 -23.05 18.75 -3.04
N ARG A 286 -21.88 18.12 -2.87
CA ARG A 286 -20.64 18.43 -3.58
C ARG A 286 -20.01 17.18 -4.20
N VAL A 287 -20.80 16.31 -4.83
CA VAL A 287 -20.26 15.09 -5.45
C VAL A 287 -19.64 15.40 -6.82
N VAL A 288 -18.44 14.89 -7.07
CA VAL A 288 -17.78 14.91 -8.39
C VAL A 288 -18.24 13.69 -9.22
N GLY A 289 -18.13 12.50 -8.64
CA GLY A 289 -18.42 11.25 -9.34
C GLY A 289 -17.90 10.04 -8.57
N LEU A 290 -17.78 8.93 -9.29
CA LEU A 290 -17.27 7.66 -8.78
C LEU A 290 -15.88 7.37 -9.33
N ALA A 291 -15.03 6.80 -8.49
CA ALA A 291 -13.78 6.17 -8.88
C ALA A 291 -13.79 4.68 -8.50
N PHE A 292 -13.51 3.81 -9.46
CA PHE A 292 -13.21 2.40 -9.28
C PHE A 292 -11.70 2.27 -9.28
N LYS A 293 -11.11 2.01 -8.12
CA LYS A 293 -9.65 2.12 -7.90
C LYS A 293 -9.16 1.08 -6.90
N GLY A 294 -7.87 1.07 -6.58
CA GLY A 294 -7.34 0.17 -5.54
C GLY A 294 -7.57 -1.30 -5.90
N PHE A 295 -7.33 -1.65 -7.18
CA PHE A 295 -7.45 -3.03 -7.65
C PHE A 295 -6.34 -3.87 -7.05
N TYR A 296 -6.70 -4.90 -6.31
CA TYR A 296 -5.73 -5.72 -5.58
C TYR A 296 -5.59 -7.14 -6.15
N THR A 297 -6.09 -7.34 -7.37
CA THR A 297 -5.80 -8.47 -8.24
C THR A 297 -5.73 -7.98 -9.69
N ASN A 298 -5.07 -8.74 -10.56
CA ASN A 298 -5.02 -8.46 -12.01
C ASN A 298 -6.20 -9.13 -12.77
N GLU A 299 -7.20 -9.64 -12.04
CA GLU A 299 -8.39 -10.21 -12.64
C GLU A 299 -9.28 -9.11 -13.21
N ALA A 300 -9.80 -9.32 -14.42
CA ALA A 300 -10.63 -8.33 -15.06
C ALA A 300 -12.00 -8.19 -14.36
N VAL A 301 -12.53 -6.97 -14.34
CA VAL A 301 -13.93 -6.67 -14.03
C VAL A 301 -14.59 -6.09 -15.26
N THR A 302 -15.82 -6.50 -15.56
CA THR A 302 -16.63 -5.89 -16.61
C THR A 302 -17.83 -5.23 -15.99
N LEU A 303 -17.96 -3.92 -16.16
CA LEU A 303 -19.11 -3.12 -15.72
C LEU A 303 -20.11 -3.02 -16.87
N THR A 304 -21.39 -3.18 -16.59
CA THR A 304 -22.47 -3.11 -17.59
C THR A 304 -23.53 -2.09 -17.25
N LYS A 305 -23.61 -1.68 -15.97
CA LYS A 305 -24.54 -0.64 -15.53
C LYS A 305 -24.11 -0.01 -14.22
N ILE A 306 -24.27 1.31 -14.11
CA ILE A 306 -24.18 2.08 -12.88
C ILE A 306 -25.48 2.89 -12.76
N GLN A 307 -26.17 2.77 -11.63
CA GLN A 307 -27.41 3.51 -11.39
C GLN A 307 -27.64 3.73 -9.89
N ILE A 308 -28.46 4.71 -9.55
CA ILE A 308 -29.02 4.87 -8.21
C ILE A 308 -30.41 4.22 -8.19
N VAL A 309 -30.71 3.42 -7.17
CA VAL A 309 -32.01 2.73 -7.00
C VAL A 309 -32.58 2.97 -5.61
N SER A 310 -33.91 2.98 -5.48
CA SER A 310 -34.62 3.17 -4.21
C SER A 310 -34.69 1.92 -3.33
N SER A 311 -34.49 0.74 -3.89
CA SER A 311 -34.61 -0.53 -3.18
C SER A 311 -33.64 -1.58 -3.71
N VAL A 312 -33.34 -2.58 -2.88
CA VAL A 312 -32.57 -3.77 -3.25
C VAL A 312 -33.47 -5.01 -3.24
N PRO A 313 -33.13 -6.07 -3.99
CA PRO A 313 -33.81 -7.36 -3.89
C PRO A 313 -33.79 -7.94 -2.46
N ASN A 314 -34.84 -8.68 -2.08
CA ASN A 314 -34.99 -9.24 -0.73
C ASN A 314 -33.86 -10.18 -0.29
N ASN A 315 -33.12 -10.76 -1.23
CA ASN A 315 -31.99 -11.66 -0.97
C ASN A 315 -30.64 -10.93 -0.88
N VAL A 316 -30.62 -9.60 -1.01
CA VAL A 316 -29.39 -8.80 -0.87
C VAL A 316 -29.17 -8.44 0.59
N TYR A 317 -27.98 -8.76 1.06
CA TYR A 317 -27.50 -8.42 2.40
C TYR A 317 -26.65 -7.15 2.32
N ILE A 318 -26.92 -6.17 3.18
CA ILE A 318 -26.14 -4.92 3.26
C ILE A 318 -25.31 -4.93 4.55
N PRO A 319 -23.96 -4.95 4.45
CA PRO A 319 -23.11 -4.94 5.63
C PRO A 319 -23.12 -3.58 6.31
N SER A 320 -22.89 -3.55 7.62
CA SER A 320 -22.53 -2.30 8.31
C SER A 320 -21.26 -1.70 7.71
N LYS A 321 -21.23 -0.36 7.60
CA LYS A 321 -20.01 0.35 7.23
C LYS A 321 -18.93 0.13 8.29
N MET A 322 -17.72 -0.19 7.85
CA MET A 322 -16.57 -0.28 8.77
C MET A 322 -15.96 1.10 8.97
N PRO A 323 -15.48 1.42 10.18
CA PRO A 323 -14.65 2.59 10.41
C PRO A 323 -13.47 2.62 9.43
N SER A 324 -13.12 3.80 8.94
CA SER A 324 -12.05 4.02 7.96
C SER A 324 -11.26 5.27 8.34
N GLY A 325 -9.95 5.25 8.08
CA GLY A 325 -9.09 6.41 8.32
C GLY A 325 -9.52 7.64 7.53
N ASN A 326 -9.29 8.82 8.10
CA ASN A 326 -9.67 10.11 7.56
C ASN A 326 -8.70 10.53 6.45
N LEU A 327 -9.17 10.55 5.21
CA LEU A 327 -8.37 10.96 4.06
C LEU A 327 -8.34 12.49 3.92
N VAL A 328 -7.14 13.06 3.91
CA VAL A 328 -6.94 14.52 3.81
C VAL A 328 -5.89 14.85 2.74
N PHE A 329 -6.14 15.92 1.99
CA PHE A 329 -5.25 16.45 0.95
C PHE A 329 -4.75 17.87 1.26
N ALA A 330 -5.34 18.54 2.25
CA ALA A 330 -5.11 19.95 2.55
C ALA A 330 -5.20 20.23 4.05
N CYS A 331 -4.61 21.35 4.50
CA CYS A 331 -4.76 21.80 5.88
C CYS A 331 -6.21 22.10 6.25
N LYS A 332 -6.60 21.69 7.46
CA LYS A 332 -7.88 22.11 8.07
C LYS A 332 -7.75 23.51 8.68
N ARG A 333 -6.57 23.86 9.18
CA ARG A 333 -6.27 25.21 9.66
C ARG A 333 -6.23 26.17 8.46
N PRO A 334 -6.93 27.31 8.51
CA PRO A 334 -6.85 28.31 7.44
C PRO A 334 -5.49 29.01 7.42
N ASN A 335 -5.10 29.55 6.27
CA ASN A 335 -3.85 30.31 6.07
C ASN A 335 -2.58 29.57 6.48
N SER A 336 -2.53 28.24 6.31
CA SER A 336 -1.36 27.43 6.62
C SER A 336 -0.85 26.63 5.42
N ILE A 337 0.44 26.29 5.44
CA ILE A 337 1.08 25.32 4.56
C ILE A 337 1.88 24.36 5.45
N ALA A 338 1.74 23.06 5.22
CA ALA A 338 2.57 22.05 5.87
C ALA A 338 3.55 21.43 4.87
N PHE A 339 4.83 21.40 5.24
CA PHE A 339 5.84 20.60 4.56
C PHE A 339 5.84 19.21 5.17
N ALA A 340 5.40 18.23 4.39
CA ALA A 340 5.48 16.82 4.72
C ALA A 340 6.52 16.16 3.81
N ILE A 341 7.56 15.65 4.44
CA ILE A 341 8.74 15.10 3.77
C ILE A 341 8.71 13.59 3.96
N ASP A 342 8.71 12.86 2.86
CA ASP A 342 8.64 11.41 2.82
C ASP A 342 10.01 10.81 2.52
N ASP A 343 10.26 9.61 3.02
CA ASP A 343 11.53 8.90 2.88
C ASP A 343 12.75 9.72 3.33
N GLY A 344 13.95 9.16 3.16
CA GLY A 344 15.15 9.89 3.54
C GLY A 344 16.47 9.19 3.23
N ASP A 345 17.40 9.95 2.68
CA ASP A 345 18.81 9.54 2.57
C ASP A 345 19.63 10.27 3.65
N PRO A 346 20.28 9.54 4.57
CA PRO A 346 21.16 10.10 5.61
C PRO A 346 22.18 11.11 5.09
N THR A 347 22.63 10.95 3.85
CA THR A 347 23.62 11.80 3.18
C THR A 347 23.17 13.26 3.08
N TYR A 348 21.87 13.51 2.90
CA TYR A 348 21.34 14.87 2.75
C TYR A 348 20.71 15.45 4.01
N ALA A 349 20.59 14.66 5.09
CA ALA A 349 19.90 15.06 6.31
C ALA A 349 20.46 16.35 6.92
N GLN A 350 21.79 16.52 6.93
CA GLN A 350 22.43 17.73 7.48
C GLN A 350 22.07 18.98 6.68
N GLU A 351 22.01 18.89 5.34
CA GLU A 351 21.67 20.02 4.48
C GLU A 351 20.18 20.38 4.62
N VAL A 352 19.29 19.38 4.67
CA VAL A 352 17.87 19.58 4.94
C VAL A 352 17.68 20.31 6.27
N MET A 353 18.36 19.85 7.34
CA MET A 353 18.30 20.47 8.66
C MET A 353 18.82 21.91 8.66
N GLU A 354 19.91 22.18 7.95
CA GLU A 354 20.43 23.54 7.78
C GLU A 354 19.40 24.46 7.12
N VAL A 355 18.76 23.99 6.04
CA VAL A 355 17.77 24.78 5.31
C VAL A 355 16.54 25.06 6.17
N ILE A 356 15.90 24.04 6.76
CA ILE A 356 14.67 24.26 7.53
C ILE A 356 14.91 25.08 8.82
N ARG A 357 16.10 24.95 9.42
CA ARG A 357 16.52 25.76 10.56
C ARG A 357 16.78 27.22 10.17
N SER A 358 17.54 27.46 9.10
CA SER A 358 17.82 28.82 8.60
C SER A 358 16.56 29.52 8.11
N GLU A 359 15.61 28.77 7.55
CA GLU A 359 14.30 29.27 7.17
C GLU A 359 13.31 29.33 8.36
N ASN A 360 13.70 28.90 9.56
CA ASN A 360 12.88 28.93 10.78
C ASN A 360 11.48 28.32 10.61
N ILE A 361 11.42 27.09 10.08
CA ILE A 361 10.17 26.32 9.94
C ILE A 361 10.26 24.97 10.66
N LYS A 362 9.10 24.42 11.03
CA LYS A 362 8.98 23.04 11.49
C LYS A 362 8.20 22.23 10.46
N VAL A 363 8.73 21.09 10.07
CA VAL A 363 8.16 20.17 9.09
C VAL A 363 7.75 18.84 9.73
N THR A 364 7.04 18.02 8.97
CA THR A 364 6.71 16.63 9.33
C THR A 364 7.50 15.67 8.46
N PHE A 365 8.07 14.63 9.05
CA PHE A 365 8.74 13.54 8.34
C PHE A 365 7.89 12.27 8.43
N PHE A 366 7.55 11.68 7.29
CA PHE A 366 6.90 10.38 7.20
C PHE A 366 7.97 9.30 7.01
N THR A 367 8.23 8.54 8.07
CA THR A 367 9.38 7.63 8.14
C THR A 367 8.99 6.20 7.81
N VAL A 368 9.79 5.53 6.98
CA VAL A 368 9.64 4.09 6.71
C VAL A 368 10.26 3.29 7.85
N GLY A 369 9.51 2.35 8.43
CA GLY A 369 9.92 1.68 9.67
C GLY A 369 11.14 0.74 9.55
N ALA A 370 11.34 0.04 8.43
CA ALA A 370 12.45 -0.91 8.29
C ALA A 370 13.83 -0.24 8.35
N PRO A 371 14.09 0.86 7.61
CA PRO A 371 15.34 1.62 7.74
C PRO A 371 15.61 2.13 9.16
N LEU A 372 14.58 2.53 9.92
CA LEU A 372 14.76 2.98 11.30
C LEU A 372 15.39 1.91 12.21
N ARG A 373 15.09 0.63 11.94
CA ARG A 373 15.60 -0.51 12.71
C ARG A 373 16.95 -1.02 12.22
N ASP A 374 17.43 -0.57 11.06
CA ASP A 374 18.75 -0.93 10.54
C ASP A 374 19.78 0.11 11.02
N PRO A 375 20.68 -0.27 11.96
CA PRO A 375 21.67 0.66 12.50
C PRO A 375 22.65 1.18 11.44
N SER A 376 22.83 0.46 10.32
CA SER A 376 23.73 0.90 9.25
C SER A 376 23.22 2.12 8.49
N THR A 377 21.92 2.39 8.55
CA THR A 377 21.32 3.57 7.91
C THR A 377 21.53 4.84 8.73
N ASN A 378 21.71 4.74 10.05
CA ASN A 378 21.75 5.87 10.98
C ASN A 378 20.50 6.77 10.96
N LEU A 379 19.41 6.39 10.28
CA LEU A 379 18.21 7.22 10.13
C LEU A 379 17.49 7.46 11.46
N SER A 380 17.46 6.46 12.35
CA SER A 380 16.83 6.62 13.67
C SER A 380 17.48 7.72 14.51
N ASN A 381 18.81 7.80 14.54
CA ASN A 381 19.53 8.88 15.24
C ASN A 381 19.28 10.25 14.59
N ILE A 382 19.27 10.29 13.26
CA ILE A 382 18.96 11.52 12.50
C ILE A 382 17.57 12.02 12.85
N TYR A 383 16.55 11.18 12.72
CA TYR A 383 15.17 11.57 13.01
C TYR A 383 14.94 11.89 14.49
N GLN A 384 15.65 11.24 15.42
CA GLN A 384 15.66 11.64 16.83
C GLN A 384 16.17 13.08 16.98
N ASP A 385 17.29 13.46 16.35
CA ASP A 385 17.79 14.83 16.36
C ASP A 385 16.75 15.81 15.78
N MET A 386 16.16 15.48 14.63
CA MET A 386 15.08 16.28 14.02
C MET A 386 13.88 16.46 14.98
N MET A 387 13.49 15.42 15.72
CA MET A 387 12.45 15.50 16.75
C MET A 387 12.84 16.42 17.91
N THR A 388 14.08 16.36 18.40
CA THR A 388 14.55 17.26 19.48
C THR A 388 14.52 18.73 19.05
N GLN A 389 14.66 18.98 17.75
CA GLN A 389 14.52 20.31 17.15
C GLN A 389 13.06 20.69 16.89
N GLY A 390 12.09 19.86 17.26
CA GLY A 390 10.65 20.16 17.22
C GLY A 390 9.96 19.76 15.92
N HIS A 391 10.58 18.97 15.05
CA HIS A 391 9.91 18.37 13.89
C HIS A 391 8.99 17.22 14.30
N GLN A 392 7.99 16.91 13.48
CA GLN A 392 7.04 15.83 13.73
C GLN A 392 7.50 14.57 13.00
N MET A 393 7.40 13.40 13.62
CA MET A 393 7.51 12.10 12.95
C MET A 393 6.13 11.47 12.76
N ALA A 394 5.92 10.85 11.60
CA ALA A 394 4.68 10.19 11.19
C ALA A 394 4.98 8.87 10.48
N LEU A 395 3.95 8.04 10.31
CA LEU A 395 4.08 6.67 9.81
C LEU A 395 4.07 6.60 8.27
N HIS A 396 4.96 5.80 7.67
CA HIS A 396 5.03 5.60 6.22
C HIS A 396 5.12 4.13 5.80
N SER A 397 4.55 3.23 6.60
CA SER A 397 4.61 1.76 6.48
C SER A 397 6.00 1.20 6.80
N TYR A 398 6.09 -0.12 6.95
CA TYR A 398 7.33 -0.73 7.40
C TYR A 398 8.30 -0.97 6.23
N THR A 399 7.80 -1.47 5.10
CA THR A 399 8.63 -1.83 3.92
C THR A 399 8.39 -0.98 2.69
N HIS A 400 7.53 0.04 2.80
CA HIS A 400 7.16 0.94 1.71
C HIS A 400 6.43 0.26 0.52
N PRO A 401 5.47 -0.69 0.71
CA PRO A 401 4.71 -1.24 -0.40
C PRO A 401 3.50 -0.37 -0.76
N ARG A 402 2.94 -0.55 -1.96
CA ARG A 402 1.58 -0.09 -2.28
C ARG A 402 0.58 -0.83 -1.39
N MET A 403 0.14 -0.17 -0.31
CA MET A 403 -0.61 -0.81 0.77
C MET A 403 -1.93 -1.43 0.29
N GLU A 404 -2.70 -0.72 -0.54
CA GLU A 404 -3.95 -1.26 -1.07
C GLU A 404 -3.72 -2.39 -2.09
N GLY A 405 -2.51 -2.53 -2.65
CA GLY A 405 -2.15 -3.63 -3.55
C GLY A 405 -1.71 -4.92 -2.84
N LEU A 406 -1.59 -4.91 -1.51
CA LEU A 406 -1.15 -6.08 -0.77
C LEU A 406 -2.18 -7.22 -0.84
N PRO A 407 -1.73 -8.49 -0.85
CA PRO A 407 -2.57 -9.64 -1.20
C PRO A 407 -3.74 -9.89 -0.25
N ASN A 408 -3.67 -9.41 1.00
CA ASN A 408 -4.73 -9.58 1.99
C ASN A 408 -4.60 -8.56 3.14
N ASN A 409 -5.63 -8.50 3.99
CA ASN A 409 -5.70 -7.55 5.11
C ASN A 409 -4.67 -7.84 6.22
N ASP A 410 -4.17 -9.08 6.33
CA ASP A 410 -3.13 -9.44 7.30
C ASP A 410 -1.77 -8.84 6.90
N ALA A 411 -1.45 -8.84 5.60
CA ALA A 411 -0.25 -8.19 5.08
C ALA A 411 -0.29 -6.67 5.33
N ILE A 412 -1.44 -6.03 5.07
CA ILE A 412 -1.66 -4.60 5.37
C ILE A 412 -1.50 -4.31 6.88
N ALA A 413 -2.13 -5.13 7.73
CA ALA A 413 -2.03 -4.97 9.18
C ALA A 413 -0.60 -5.18 9.70
N TRP A 414 0.14 -6.10 9.08
CA TRP A 414 1.54 -6.34 9.40
C TRP A 414 2.40 -5.10 9.09
N GLU A 415 2.24 -4.50 7.91
CA GLU A 415 2.94 -3.26 7.54
C GLU A 415 2.68 -2.14 8.54
N TYR A 416 1.42 -1.89 8.91
CA TYR A 416 1.09 -0.89 9.93
C TYR A 416 1.69 -1.23 11.28
N LYS A 417 1.53 -2.47 11.75
CA LYS A 417 2.00 -2.86 13.07
C LYS A 417 3.51 -2.75 13.20
N GLN A 418 4.25 -3.24 12.21
CA GLN A 418 5.71 -3.19 12.26
C GLN A 418 6.24 -1.75 12.20
N ASP A 419 5.58 -0.88 11.44
CA ASP A 419 5.93 0.54 11.39
C ASP A 419 5.64 1.25 12.72
N ILE A 420 4.44 1.05 13.29
CA ILE A 420 4.06 1.56 14.61
C ILE A 420 5.05 1.09 15.68
N ASP A 421 5.38 -0.20 15.70
CA ASP A 421 6.33 -0.77 16.66
C ASP A 421 7.73 -0.16 16.45
N ALA A 422 8.18 0.03 15.20
CA ALA A 422 9.48 0.63 14.88
C ALA A 422 9.57 2.09 15.34
N VAL A 423 8.59 2.92 15.00
CA VAL A 423 8.52 4.32 15.41
C VAL A 423 8.42 4.46 16.93
N SER A 424 7.60 3.63 17.59
CA SER A 424 7.50 3.59 19.04
C SER A 424 8.84 3.22 19.69
N ASP A 425 9.49 2.14 19.25
CA ASP A 425 10.75 1.67 19.83
C ASP A 425 11.89 2.69 19.64
N MET A 426 11.98 3.28 18.44
CA MET A 426 13.08 4.18 18.09
C MET A 426 12.90 5.60 18.65
N PHE A 427 11.67 6.01 18.99
CA PHE A 427 11.38 7.38 19.42
C PHE A 427 10.69 7.43 20.80
N ASN A 428 11.16 6.63 21.75
CA ASN A 428 10.76 6.68 23.16
C ASN A 428 9.25 6.55 23.41
N GLY A 429 8.60 5.60 22.72
CA GLY A 429 7.17 5.35 22.86
C GLY A 429 6.28 6.33 22.11
N LEU A 430 6.82 7.03 21.10
CA LEU A 430 6.06 7.95 20.26
C LEU A 430 4.81 7.26 19.71
N LYS A 431 3.66 7.92 19.89
CA LYS A 431 2.40 7.56 19.26
C LYS A 431 1.99 8.67 18.33
N THR A 432 1.58 8.30 17.12
CA THR A 432 1.10 9.23 16.11
C THR A 432 -0.12 8.64 15.44
N LYS A 433 -1.06 9.50 15.09
CA LYS A 433 -2.27 9.15 14.32
C LYS A 433 -2.16 9.53 12.85
N TYR A 434 -0.98 9.97 12.41
CA TYR A 434 -0.71 10.43 11.05
C TYR A 434 0.04 9.36 10.28
N PHE A 435 -0.57 8.92 9.19
CA PHE A 435 0.02 7.97 8.26
C PHE A 435 -0.08 8.53 6.85
N ARG A 436 0.97 8.37 6.04
CA ARG A 436 0.91 8.59 4.60
C ARG A 436 1.12 7.25 3.89
N PRO A 437 0.26 6.86 2.93
CA PRO A 437 0.50 5.65 2.16
C PRO A 437 1.67 5.85 1.19
N PRO A 438 2.60 4.89 1.11
CA PRO A 438 3.56 4.83 0.01
C PRO A 438 2.87 5.01 -1.34
N PHE A 439 3.51 5.76 -2.25
CA PHE A 439 2.99 6.09 -3.58
C PHE A 439 1.67 6.90 -3.59
N GLY A 440 1.16 7.36 -2.44
CA GLY A 440 -0.19 7.93 -2.35
C GLY A 440 -1.32 6.92 -2.59
N ASN A 441 -0.96 5.63 -2.73
CA ASN A 441 -1.88 4.57 -3.11
C ASN A 441 -2.81 4.23 -1.96
N GLU A 442 -4.09 4.61 -2.08
CA GLU A 442 -5.11 4.32 -1.07
C GLU A 442 -6.35 3.61 -1.61
N GLY A 443 -7.00 2.88 -0.70
CA GLY A 443 -8.30 2.29 -0.91
C GLY A 443 -8.94 1.85 0.41
N ALA A 444 -10.08 1.19 0.30
CA ALA A 444 -10.93 0.89 1.44
C ALA A 444 -10.23 -0.03 2.46
N ARG A 445 -9.49 -1.05 2.00
CA ARG A 445 -8.90 -2.06 2.89
C ARG A 445 -7.82 -1.45 3.75
N MET A 446 -6.90 -0.68 3.17
CA MET A 446 -5.84 -0.05 3.95
C MET A 446 -6.36 1.02 4.91
N ARG A 447 -7.42 1.74 4.56
CA ARG A 447 -8.04 2.74 5.43
C ARG A 447 -8.73 2.11 6.63
N GLN A 448 -9.41 0.99 6.41
CA GLN A 448 -10.07 0.22 7.46
C GLN A 448 -9.04 -0.46 8.37
N GLN A 449 -7.96 -1.01 7.80
CA GLN A 449 -6.91 -1.62 8.60
C GLN A 449 -6.11 -0.62 9.42
N LEU A 450 -5.93 0.63 8.97
CA LEU A 450 -5.33 1.65 9.83
C LEU A 450 -6.11 1.80 11.14
N VAL A 451 -7.43 1.95 11.06
CA VAL A 451 -8.29 2.11 12.25
C VAL A 451 -8.32 0.84 13.09
N SER A 452 -8.41 -0.34 12.46
CA SER A 452 -8.41 -1.64 13.14
C SER A 452 -7.10 -1.89 13.91
N THR A 453 -5.95 -1.61 13.28
CA THR A 453 -4.63 -1.83 13.86
C THR A 453 -4.30 -0.81 14.95
N THR A 454 -4.68 0.46 14.77
CA THR A 454 -4.41 1.52 15.75
C THR A 454 -5.45 1.59 16.88
N GLY A 455 -6.64 1.05 16.65
CA GLY A 455 -7.80 1.26 17.52
C GLY A 455 -8.30 2.71 17.53
N ASN A 456 -7.90 3.53 16.56
CA ASN A 456 -8.15 4.97 16.54
C ASN A 456 -8.93 5.38 15.27
N SER A 457 -10.21 5.74 15.43
CA SER A 457 -11.06 6.23 14.35
C SER A 457 -10.68 7.63 13.85
N ASP A 458 -9.88 8.37 14.62
CA ASP A 458 -9.39 9.70 14.27
C ASP A 458 -8.02 9.67 13.57
N ALA A 459 -7.55 8.47 13.18
CA ALA A 459 -6.34 8.32 12.38
C ALA A 459 -6.49 8.99 11.00
N TYR A 460 -5.42 9.62 10.54
CA TYR A 460 -5.35 10.34 9.28
C TYR A 460 -4.54 9.57 8.24
N ILE A 461 -5.10 9.51 7.03
CA ILE A 461 -4.39 9.20 5.79
C ILE A 461 -4.06 10.54 5.14
N VAL A 462 -2.80 10.93 5.20
CA VAL A 462 -2.32 12.23 4.74
C VAL A 462 -1.75 12.11 3.33
N ASN A 463 -2.48 12.58 2.33
CA ASN A 463 -1.95 12.79 0.98
C ASN A 463 -1.46 14.25 0.84
N TRP A 464 -1.46 14.79 -0.37
CA TRP A 464 -0.93 16.10 -0.69
C TRP A 464 -1.77 16.81 -1.75
N ASN A 465 -1.64 18.13 -1.80
CA ASN A 465 -2.16 18.94 -2.90
C ASN A 465 -1.15 19.99 -3.38
N ILE A 466 0.11 19.84 -2.99
CA ILE A 466 1.29 20.43 -3.61
C ILE A 466 2.30 19.29 -3.79
N ASP A 467 2.55 18.89 -5.03
CA ASP A 467 3.57 17.89 -5.37
C ASP A 467 4.76 18.60 -6.03
N VAL A 468 5.97 18.43 -5.47
CA VAL A 468 7.19 18.94 -6.13
C VAL A 468 7.57 18.09 -7.36
N GLU A 469 6.93 16.92 -7.53
CA GLU A 469 7.18 15.97 -8.61
C GLU A 469 8.66 15.56 -8.72
N ASP A 470 9.34 15.45 -7.58
CA ASP A 470 10.74 15.05 -7.50
C ASP A 470 10.97 13.64 -8.02
N TRP A 471 10.02 12.73 -7.76
CA TRP A 471 9.98 11.38 -8.33
C TRP A 471 10.02 11.36 -9.87
N LEU A 472 9.61 12.45 -10.53
CA LEU A 472 9.62 12.59 -11.99
C LEU A 472 10.83 13.41 -12.49
N TRP A 473 11.14 14.52 -11.83
CA TRP A 473 12.08 15.51 -12.36
C TRP A 473 13.47 15.48 -11.74
N ALA A 474 13.66 14.95 -10.53
CA ALA A 474 14.87 15.16 -9.75
C ALA A 474 16.16 14.63 -10.42
N THR A 475 16.03 13.54 -11.18
CA THR A 475 17.12 12.92 -11.95
C THR A 475 17.03 13.18 -13.45
N SER A 476 16.07 13.99 -13.89
CA SER A 476 15.88 14.36 -15.29
C SER A 476 16.91 15.43 -15.74
N PRO A 477 17.02 15.70 -17.05
CA PRO A 477 17.82 16.83 -17.54
C PRO A 477 17.30 18.22 -17.16
N THR A 478 16.07 18.33 -16.63
CA THR A 478 15.41 19.60 -16.25
C THR A 478 14.87 19.54 -14.82
N PRO A 479 15.73 19.34 -13.79
CA PRO A 479 15.29 19.18 -12.41
C PRO A 479 14.62 20.43 -11.84
N GLU A 480 14.83 21.61 -12.43
CA GLU A 480 14.18 22.87 -12.09
C GLU A 480 12.65 22.86 -12.28
N LYS A 481 12.10 21.92 -13.06
CA LYS A 481 10.64 21.77 -13.21
C LYS A 481 9.92 21.46 -11.90
N GLN A 482 10.64 21.01 -10.87
CA GLN A 482 10.08 20.89 -9.53
C GLN A 482 9.58 22.23 -8.97
N LEU A 483 10.25 23.34 -9.31
CA LEU A 483 9.83 24.69 -8.92
C LEU A 483 8.54 25.09 -9.64
N GLU A 484 8.39 24.71 -10.90
CA GLU A 484 7.17 24.95 -11.69
C GLU A 484 5.99 24.13 -11.14
N ALA A 485 6.20 22.85 -10.83
CA ALA A 485 5.20 21.98 -10.23
C ALA A 485 4.73 22.53 -8.87
N PHE A 486 5.68 22.91 -8.01
CA PHE A 486 5.38 23.54 -6.72
C PHE A 486 4.60 24.84 -6.88
N GLN A 487 5.02 25.75 -7.77
CA GLN A 487 4.33 27.02 -7.99
C GLN A 487 2.91 26.82 -8.54
N ARG A 488 2.74 25.91 -9.50
CA ARG A 488 1.44 25.57 -10.09
C ARG A 488 0.43 25.16 -9.02
N ASP A 489 0.83 24.30 -8.10
CA ASP A 489 -0.08 23.81 -7.05
C ASP A 489 -0.28 24.84 -5.94
N LEU A 490 0.73 25.66 -5.66
CA LEU A 490 0.62 26.80 -4.75
C LEU A 490 -0.38 27.84 -5.27
N ASP A 491 -0.36 28.15 -6.57
CA ASP A 491 -1.27 29.09 -7.24
C ASP A 491 -2.73 28.62 -7.21
N LYS A 492 -2.95 27.29 -7.22
CA LYS A 492 -4.28 26.70 -6.99
C LYS A 492 -4.74 26.77 -5.54
N GLY A 493 -3.93 27.28 -4.62
CA GLY A 493 -4.25 27.41 -3.21
C GLY A 493 -3.83 26.22 -2.35
N GLY A 494 -2.93 25.36 -2.85
CA GLY A 494 -2.38 24.21 -2.13
C GLY A 494 -1.84 24.55 -0.73
N SER A 495 -1.76 23.53 0.12
CA SER A 495 -1.40 23.69 1.53
C SER A 495 -0.70 22.48 2.17
N LEU A 496 -0.66 21.33 1.51
CA LEU A 496 0.01 20.15 2.04
C LEU A 496 1.00 19.64 0.99
N VAL A 497 2.29 19.91 1.26
CA VAL A 497 3.40 19.62 0.35
C VAL A 497 3.85 18.18 0.55
N VAL A 498 4.11 17.47 -0.55
CA VAL A 498 4.94 16.26 -0.56
C VAL A 498 6.27 16.54 -1.23
N MET A 499 7.33 15.96 -0.70
CA MET A 499 8.66 15.90 -1.30
C MET A 499 9.49 14.80 -0.62
N HIS A 500 10.61 14.41 -1.24
CA HIS A 500 11.53 13.43 -0.68
C HIS A 500 12.95 14.01 -0.61
N TYR A 501 13.66 13.78 0.50
CA TYR A 501 15.08 14.15 0.57
C TYR A 501 15.99 13.00 0.10
N LEU A 502 15.63 12.39 -1.03
CA LEU A 502 16.38 11.30 -1.67
C LEU A 502 17.33 11.79 -2.77
N TYR A 503 17.16 13.04 -3.22
CA TYR A 503 17.83 13.57 -4.40
C TYR A 503 18.58 14.87 -4.10
N PRO A 504 19.83 15.04 -4.56
CA PRO A 504 20.58 16.29 -4.38
C PRO A 504 19.86 17.52 -4.95
N SER A 505 19.17 17.36 -6.09
CA SER A 505 18.45 18.45 -6.75
C SER A 505 17.26 18.92 -5.93
N THR A 506 16.47 17.99 -5.38
CA THR A 506 15.32 18.30 -4.51
C THR A 506 15.77 19.02 -3.24
N VAL A 507 16.84 18.54 -2.60
CA VAL A 507 17.42 19.17 -1.40
C VAL A 507 17.93 20.58 -1.71
N LYS A 508 18.60 20.76 -2.86
CA LYS A 508 19.04 22.08 -3.34
C LYS A 508 17.86 23.06 -3.51
N TYR A 509 16.71 22.59 -3.99
CA TYR A 509 15.52 23.42 -4.20
C TYR A 509 14.65 23.63 -2.95
N LEU A 510 14.88 22.89 -1.86
CA LEU A 510 14.12 23.01 -0.61
C LEU A 510 13.99 24.45 -0.12
N ARG A 511 15.10 25.20 -0.12
CA ARG A 511 15.10 26.61 0.30
C ARG A 511 14.16 27.45 -0.57
N GLN A 512 14.16 27.20 -1.88
CA GLN A 512 13.31 27.94 -2.83
C GLN A 512 11.83 27.58 -2.63
N PHE A 513 11.48 26.31 -2.44
CA PHE A 513 10.10 25.91 -2.11
C PHE A 513 9.59 26.64 -0.86
N ILE A 514 10.40 26.67 0.20
CA ILE A 514 10.04 27.35 1.45
C ILE A 514 9.86 28.86 1.23
N GLN A 515 10.78 29.50 0.49
CA GLN A 515 10.68 30.93 0.21
C GLN A 515 9.48 31.27 -0.68
N MET A 516 9.12 30.42 -1.64
CA MET A 516 7.91 30.56 -2.45
C MET A 516 6.66 30.44 -1.57
N ALA A 517 6.59 29.44 -0.69
CA ALA A 517 5.50 29.30 0.27
C ALA A 517 5.38 30.52 1.19
N LYS A 518 6.49 31.05 1.72
CA LYS A 518 6.49 32.26 2.56
C LYS A 518 5.94 33.50 1.86
N LYS A 519 6.16 33.66 0.56
CA LYS A 519 5.60 34.79 -0.22
C LYS A 519 4.07 34.82 -0.25
N THR A 520 3.41 33.71 0.06
CA THR A 520 1.94 33.66 0.19
C THR A 520 1.44 34.27 1.51
N ASN A 521 2.34 34.62 2.43
CA ASN A 521 2.03 35.05 3.81
C ASN A 521 1.24 34.02 4.64
N LYS A 522 1.14 32.77 4.17
CA LYS A 522 0.61 31.65 4.97
C LYS A 522 1.66 31.21 6.01
N GLN A 523 1.18 30.67 7.12
CA GLN A 523 2.03 30.10 8.17
C GLN A 523 2.54 28.73 7.76
N LEU A 524 3.86 28.54 7.78
CA LEU A 524 4.47 27.24 7.52
C LEU A 524 4.57 26.45 8.83
N MET A 525 4.06 25.23 8.83
CA MET A 525 3.91 24.42 10.06
C MET A 525 4.01 22.92 9.79
N ARG A 526 3.87 22.14 10.85
CA ARG A 526 3.77 20.68 10.77
C ARG A 526 2.36 20.22 10.41
N VAL A 527 2.21 18.97 9.99
CA VAL A 527 0.94 18.35 9.63
C VAL A 527 -0.05 18.30 10.80
N ASP A 528 0.40 17.99 12.02
CA ASP A 528 -0.45 18.00 13.22
C ASP A 528 -1.07 19.38 13.49
N GLN A 529 -0.26 20.44 13.44
CA GLN A 529 -0.71 21.84 13.59
C GLN A 529 -1.65 22.26 12.44
N CYS A 530 -1.34 21.84 11.21
CA CYS A 530 -2.11 22.04 9.99
C CYS A 530 -3.49 21.32 10.03
N MET A 531 -3.59 20.19 10.74
CA MET A 531 -4.86 19.52 11.01
C MET A 531 -5.63 20.10 12.22
N GLY A 532 -5.02 21.02 12.98
CA GLY A 532 -5.61 21.57 14.19
C GLY A 532 -5.65 20.55 15.34
N ASP A 533 -4.66 19.67 15.41
CA ASP A 533 -4.57 18.66 16.46
C ASP A 533 -4.43 19.31 17.86
N PRO A 534 -5.31 19.00 18.83
CA PRO A 534 -5.16 19.51 20.19
C PRO A 534 -3.87 19.03 20.89
N GLU A 535 -3.26 17.95 20.42
CA GLU A 535 -1.99 17.43 20.96
C GLU A 535 -0.76 18.08 20.30
N ALA A 536 -0.94 18.90 19.26
CA ALA A 536 0.16 19.58 18.61
C ALA A 536 0.76 20.67 19.54
N PRO A 537 2.10 20.76 19.62
CA PRO A 537 2.79 21.91 20.16
C PRO A 537 2.23 23.27 19.69
N PRO A 538 2.30 24.31 20.54
CA PRO A 538 1.93 25.68 20.17
C PRO A 538 2.63 26.15 18.90
N LEU A 539 1.97 27.07 18.19
CA LEU A 539 2.50 27.69 16.96
C LEU A 539 3.73 28.57 17.24
#